data_AF-A0A6V7KAF4-F1
#
_entry.id   AF-A0A6V7KAF4-F1
#
_cell.length_a   1.000
_cell.length_b   1.000
_cell.length_c   1.000
_cell.angle_alpha   90.00
_cell.angle_beta   90.00
_cell.angle_gamma   90.00
#
_symmetry.space_group_name_H-M   'P 1'
#
loop_
_entity.id
_entity.type
_entity.pdbx_description
1 polymer ?
#
loop_
_entity_poly.entity_id
_entity_poly.type
_entity_poly.pdbx_seq_one_letter_code
_entity_poly.pdbx_strand_id
1 'polypeptide(L)'
;PFLINACPLRRISQNYVIATSTKIDLSDVKLPEHLNDEYFKRKRDKRAKKEEGDIFAKKKEQYKPSEQRKSDQKVVDKLVVDAIKKHQDKKMLFRYLSAMFGLRSSQYPHRMNF
;
A
#
# COMPACT_ATOMS: atom_id res chain seq x y z
N PRO A 1 1.96 -3.60 6.43
CA PRO A 1 0.60 -4.01 6.85
C PRO A 1 -0.20 -2.80 7.27
N PHE A 2 -1.43 -2.62 6.76
CA PHE A 2 -2.20 -1.38 6.95
C PHE A 2 -2.37 -1.03 8.43
N LEU A 3 -2.51 -2.04 9.30
CA LEU A 3 -2.60 -1.86 10.75
C LEU A 3 -1.38 -1.15 11.38
N ILE A 4 -0.18 -1.31 10.79
CA ILE A 4 1.07 -0.81 11.36
C ILE A 4 1.43 0.57 10.78
N ASN A 5 1.31 0.71 9.46
CA ASN A 5 1.85 1.87 8.73
C ASN A 5 0.79 2.64 7.92
N ALA A 6 -0.49 2.31 8.08
CA ALA A 6 -1.60 2.89 7.35
C ALA A 6 -1.48 2.82 5.81
N CYS A 7 -0.60 1.96 5.29
CA CYS A 7 -0.41 1.78 3.85
C CYS A 7 -1.36 0.67 3.34
N PRO A 8 -2.34 1.00 2.48
CA PRO A 8 -3.25 0.01 1.92
C PRO A 8 -2.57 -0.83 0.83
N LEU A 9 -3.20 -1.92 0.43
CA LEU A 9 -2.85 -2.67 -0.77
C LEU A 9 -2.84 -1.73 -1.97
N ARG A 10 -1.65 -1.52 -2.52
CA ARG A 10 -1.40 -0.51 -3.54
C ARG A 10 -0.33 -0.99 -4.50
N ARG A 11 -0.51 -0.64 -5.78
CA ARG A 11 0.50 -0.78 -6.81
C ARG A 11 1.41 0.42 -6.86
N ILE A 12 2.70 0.16 -6.98
CA ILE A 12 3.77 1.15 -7.05
C ILE A 12 4.74 0.69 -8.13
N SER A 13 5.24 1.64 -8.95
CA SER A 13 6.31 1.34 -9.90
C SER A 13 7.64 1.18 -9.16
N GLN A 14 8.47 0.24 -9.61
CA GLN A 14 9.76 -0.07 -9.01
C GLN A 14 10.67 1.16 -8.86
N ASN A 15 10.57 2.12 -9.79
CA ASN A 15 11.37 3.35 -9.75
C ASN A 15 11.07 4.24 -8.53
N TYR A 16 9.95 4.03 -7.84
CA TYR A 16 9.56 4.78 -6.64
C TYR A 16 9.90 4.05 -5.33
N VAL A 17 10.60 2.92 -5.39
CA VAL A 17 10.92 2.10 -4.23
C VAL A 17 12.43 1.94 -4.11
N ILE A 18 12.94 2.07 -2.90
CA ILE A 18 14.30 1.65 -2.55
C ILE A 18 14.18 0.26 -1.91
N ALA A 19 14.80 -0.74 -2.52
CA ALA A 19 14.85 -2.08 -1.94
C ALA A 19 15.85 -2.08 -0.79
N THR A 20 15.40 -2.40 0.42
CA THR A 20 16.27 -2.56 1.58
C THR A 20 16.77 -3.99 1.70
N SER A 21 17.84 -4.19 2.46
CA SER A 21 18.48 -5.47 2.75
C SER A 21 17.62 -6.41 3.61
N THR A 22 16.67 -5.87 4.37
CA THR A 22 15.77 -6.64 5.24
C THR A 22 14.80 -7.47 4.41
N LYS A 23 14.80 -8.80 4.61
CA LYS A 23 13.92 -9.74 3.92
C LYS A 23 12.95 -10.41 4.89
N ILE A 24 11.70 -10.57 4.45
CA ILE A 24 10.68 -11.37 5.13
C ILE A 24 10.37 -12.53 4.20
N ASP A 25 10.44 -13.76 4.71
CA ASP A 25 10.05 -14.93 3.94
C ASP A 25 8.52 -14.96 3.76
N LEU A 26 8.09 -15.00 2.51
CA LEU A 26 6.69 -15.00 2.09
C LEU A 26 6.35 -16.23 1.23
N SER A 27 7.22 -17.24 1.21
CA SER A 27 7.04 -18.46 0.41
C SER A 27 5.72 -19.20 0.70
N ASP A 28 5.27 -19.21 1.96
CA ASP A 28 4.01 -19.84 2.38
C ASP A 28 2.74 -19.03 2.02
N VAL A 29 2.88 -17.79 1.53
CA VAL A 29 1.75 -16.85 1.41
C VAL A 29 1.06 -17.01 0.06
N LYS A 30 -0.15 -17.58 0.09
CA LYS A 30 -1.03 -17.63 -1.09
C LYS A 30 -1.82 -16.34 -1.22
N LEU A 31 -1.60 -15.62 -2.31
CA LEU A 31 -2.38 -14.43 -2.65
C LEU A 31 -3.70 -14.83 -3.33
N PRO A 32 -4.80 -14.12 -3.07
CA PRO A 32 -6.04 -14.32 -3.81
C PRO A 32 -5.87 -14.01 -5.30
N GLU A 33 -6.39 -14.89 -6.17
CA GLU A 33 -6.25 -14.79 -7.64
C GLU A 33 -6.93 -13.54 -8.22
N HIS A 34 -7.94 -13.00 -7.54
CA HIS A 34 -8.65 -11.80 -7.99
C HIS A 34 -7.86 -10.50 -7.83
N LEU A 35 -6.66 -10.52 -7.22
CA LEU A 35 -5.77 -9.36 -7.09
C LEU A 35 -4.97 -9.07 -8.38
N ASN A 36 -5.67 -8.79 -9.47
CA ASN A 36 -5.11 -8.53 -10.79
C ASN A 36 -5.06 -7.03 -11.16
N ASP A 37 -4.64 -6.72 -12.39
CA ASP A 37 -4.49 -5.35 -12.91
C ASP A 37 -5.80 -4.57 -12.93
N GLU A 38 -6.88 -5.28 -13.23
CA GLU A 38 -8.22 -4.73 -13.27
C GLU A 38 -8.71 -4.35 -11.88
N TYR A 39 -8.39 -5.17 -10.87
CA TYR A 39 -8.77 -4.91 -9.48
C TYR A 39 -8.25 -3.56 -8.98
N PHE A 40 -7.02 -3.17 -9.33
CA PHE A 40 -6.41 -1.90 -8.91
C PHE A 40 -6.70 -0.74 -9.86
N LYS A 41 -7.34 -0.98 -11.01
CA LYS A 41 -7.67 0.05 -11.98
C LYS A 41 -8.54 1.13 -11.34
N ARG A 42 -8.15 2.39 -11.54
CA ARG A 42 -8.93 3.53 -11.05
C ARG A 42 -10.24 3.61 -11.83
N LYS A 43 -11.38 3.58 -11.14
CA LYS A 43 -12.67 3.90 -11.74
C LYS A 43 -12.62 5.33 -12.24
N ARG A 44 -12.90 5.52 -13.53
CA ARG A 44 -13.01 6.83 -14.17
C ARG A 44 -14.49 7.05 -14.45
N ASP A 45 -15.07 8.05 -13.82
CA ASP A 45 -16.45 8.41 -14.11
C ASP A 45 -16.54 8.93 -15.54
N LYS A 46 -17.60 8.53 -16.25
CA LYS A 46 -17.86 9.05 -17.59
C LYS A 46 -18.04 10.57 -17.46
N ARG A 47 -17.22 11.32 -18.21
CA ARG A 47 -17.40 12.77 -18.33
C ARG A 47 -18.82 13.01 -18.86
N ALA A 48 -19.55 13.95 -18.26
CA ALA A 48 -20.86 14.32 -18.79
C ALA A 48 -20.68 14.87 -20.22
N LYS A 49 -21.65 14.62 -21.10
CA LYS A 49 -21.70 15.25 -22.42
C LYS A 49 -21.80 16.76 -22.22
N LYS A 50 -21.15 17.54 -23.10
CA LYS A 50 -21.13 19.01 -23.10
C LYS A 50 -22.48 19.61 -23.55
N GLU A 51 -23.57 19.16 -22.97
CA GLU A 51 -24.90 19.75 -23.18
C GLU A 51 -25.32 20.35 -21.83
N GLU A 52 -25.17 21.68 -21.73
CA GLU A 52 -25.79 22.60 -20.75
C GLU A 52 -25.89 22.17 -19.27
N GLY A 53 -24.97 21.32 -18.78
CA GLY A 53 -24.88 20.97 -17.36
C GLY A 53 -23.90 21.87 -16.63
N ASP A 54 -24.35 22.53 -15.55
CA ASP A 54 -23.54 23.35 -14.66
C ASP A 54 -22.32 22.54 -14.14
N ILE A 55 -21.14 22.85 -14.69
CA ILE A 55 -19.88 22.14 -14.47
C ILE A 55 -19.46 22.19 -12.99
N PHE A 56 -19.98 23.18 -12.24
CA PHE A 56 -19.70 23.38 -10.82
C PHE A 56 -20.65 22.62 -9.88
N ALA A 57 -21.75 22.06 -10.37
CA ALA A 57 -22.72 21.30 -9.57
C ALA A 57 -22.25 19.87 -9.22
N LYS A 58 -21.24 19.32 -9.92
CA LYS A 58 -20.68 18.01 -9.61
C LYS A 58 -19.80 18.08 -8.35
N LYS A 59 -20.39 17.79 -7.19
CA LYS A 59 -19.63 17.44 -5.98
C LYS A 59 -18.65 16.33 -6.34
N LYS A 60 -17.36 16.57 -6.15
CA LYS A 60 -16.33 15.54 -6.28
C LYS A 60 -16.66 14.43 -5.29
N GLU A 61 -17.16 13.29 -5.77
CA GLU A 61 -17.37 12.14 -4.90
C GLU A 61 -16.03 11.74 -4.27
N GLN A 62 -15.95 11.82 -2.95
CA GLN A 62 -14.80 11.33 -2.23
C GLN A 62 -14.75 9.81 -2.39
N TYR A 63 -13.59 9.30 -2.82
CA TYR A 63 -13.38 7.88 -2.98
C TYR A 63 -13.63 7.16 -1.64
N LYS A 64 -14.64 6.29 -1.61
CA LYS A 64 -14.87 5.35 -0.51
C LYS A 64 -14.41 3.96 -0.94
N PRO A 65 -13.55 3.28 -0.16
CA PRO A 65 -13.17 1.90 -0.45
C PRO A 65 -14.38 0.98 -0.43
N SER A 66 -14.47 0.08 -1.42
CA SER A 66 -15.47 -0.98 -1.44
C SER A 66 -15.27 -1.94 -0.25
N GLU A 67 -16.34 -2.65 0.13
CA GLU A 67 -16.28 -3.65 1.19
C GLU A 67 -15.33 -4.79 0.84
N GLN A 68 -15.31 -5.20 -0.43
CA GLN A 68 -14.34 -6.17 -0.96
C GLN A 68 -12.89 -5.72 -0.74
N ARG A 69 -12.56 -4.45 -1.01
CA ARG A 69 -11.20 -3.93 -0.76
C ARG A 69 -10.83 -3.98 0.72
N LYS A 70 -11.81 -3.80 1.62
CA LYS A 70 -11.59 -3.90 3.06
C LYS A 70 -11.40 -5.35 3.51
N SER A 71 -12.15 -6.31 2.96
CA SER A 71 -11.99 -7.73 3.28
C SER A 71 -10.64 -8.26 2.81
N ASP A 72 -10.27 -7.94 1.57
CA ASP A 72 -9.02 -8.40 0.97
C ASP A 72 -7.81 -7.85 1.72
N GLN A 73 -7.89 -6.58 2.14
CA GLN A 73 -6.86 -5.95 2.97
C GLN A 73 -6.65 -6.74 4.27
N LYS A 74 -7.72 -7.09 4.98
CA LYS A 74 -7.64 -7.82 6.26
C LYS A 74 -7.01 -9.20 6.06
N VAL A 75 -7.36 -9.90 4.98
CA VAL A 75 -6.82 -11.24 4.68
C VAL A 75 -5.31 -11.14 4.42
N VAL A 76 -4.88 -10.25 3.54
CA VAL A 76 -3.45 -10.11 3.20
C VAL A 76 -2.64 -9.59 4.39
N ASP A 77 -3.16 -8.61 5.12
CA ASP A 77 -2.47 -8.09 6.31
C ASP A 77 -2.26 -9.17 7.37
N LYS A 78 -3.23 -10.06 7.58
CA LYS A 78 -3.09 -11.18 8.52
C LYS A 78 -1.93 -12.09 8.12
N LEU A 79 -1.86 -12.47 6.84
CA LEU A 79 -0.80 -13.31 6.30
C LEU A 79 0.59 -12.67 6.47
N VAL A 80 0.72 -11.38 6.15
CA VAL A 80 1.99 -10.66 6.27
C VAL A 80 2.39 -10.47 7.74
N VAL A 81 1.43 -10.17 8.62
CA VAL A 81 1.69 -10.04 10.06
C VAL A 81 2.16 -11.36 10.66
N ASP A 82 1.56 -12.48 10.25
CA ASP A 82 1.96 -13.79 10.74
C ASP A 82 3.35 -14.19 10.21
N ALA A 83 3.71 -13.81 8.98
CA ALA A 83 5.08 -13.94 8.47
C ALA A 83 6.09 -13.09 9.28
N ILE A 84 5.76 -11.83 9.59
CA ILE A 84 6.61 -10.95 10.43
C ILE A 84 6.81 -11.55 11.83
N LYS A 85 5.78 -12.16 12.43
CA LYS A 85 5.87 -12.79 13.75
C LYS A 85 6.80 -14.00 13.80
N LYS A 86 7.02 -14.69 12.67
CA LYS A 86 7.98 -15.79 12.56
C LYS A 86 9.44 -15.28 12.54
N HIS A 87 9.68 -14.02 12.18
CA HIS A 87 11.02 -13.45 12.11
C HIS A 87 11.64 -13.27 13.50
N GLN A 88 12.96 -13.46 13.61
CA GLN A 88 13.71 -13.34 14.87
C GLN A 88 13.54 -11.93 15.47
N ASP A 89 13.72 -10.90 14.63
CA ASP A 89 13.60 -9.48 15.02
C ASP A 89 12.16 -8.92 14.99
N LYS A 90 11.13 -9.77 15.16
CA LYS A 90 9.72 -9.34 15.03
C LYS A 90 9.38 -8.04 15.77
N LYS A 91 9.85 -7.87 17.02
CA LYS A 91 9.60 -6.67 17.83
C LYS A 91 10.18 -5.41 17.20
N MET A 92 11.39 -5.50 16.64
CA MET A 92 12.07 -4.41 15.96
C MET A 92 11.40 -4.12 14.62
N LEU A 93 11.02 -5.14 13.85
CA LEU A 93 10.32 -4.99 12.57
C LEU A 93 8.97 -4.27 12.70
N PHE A 94 8.18 -4.57 13.74
CA PHE A 94 6.93 -3.83 13.98
C PHE A 94 7.18 -2.34 14.19
N ARG A 95 8.23 -1.98 14.96
CA ARG A 95 8.62 -0.58 15.17
C ARG A 95 9.17 0.05 13.90
N TYR A 96 10.02 -0.66 13.18
CA TYR A 96 10.62 -0.21 11.93
C TYR A 96 9.54 0.13 10.88
N LEU A 97 8.56 -0.75 10.70
CA LEU A 97 7.45 -0.53 9.76
C LEU A 97 6.52 0.60 10.19
N SER A 98 6.37 0.86 11.50
CA SER A 98 5.56 1.97 12.01
C SER A 98 6.26 3.33 11.91
N ALA A 99 7.59 3.34 11.77
CA ALA A 99 8.38 4.56 11.72
C ALA A 99 8.35 5.18 10.33
N MET A 100 8.29 6.52 10.27
CA MET A 100 8.44 7.25 9.02
C MET A 100 9.92 7.35 8.64
N PHE A 101 10.25 7.05 7.39
CA PHE A 101 11.58 7.31 6.86
C PHE A 101 11.78 8.82 6.68
N GLY A 102 12.91 9.33 7.15
CA GLY A 102 13.31 10.72 6.98
C GLY A 102 14.80 10.85 7.21
N LEU A 103 15.42 11.76 6.45
CA LEU A 103 16.83 12.09 6.61
C LEU A 103 16.96 13.26 7.57
N ARG A 104 17.86 13.13 8.54
CA ARG A 104 18.27 14.23 9.41
C ARG A 104 19.50 14.94 8.83
N SER A 105 19.84 16.09 9.40
CA SER A 105 21.11 16.75 9.11
C SER A 105 22.27 15.76 9.22
N SER A 106 23.21 15.83 8.28
CA SER A 106 24.38 14.94 8.19
C SER A 106 24.10 13.47 7.80
N GLN A 107 22.89 13.14 7.36
CA GLN A 107 22.56 11.84 6.77
C GLN A 107 22.51 11.94 5.24
N TYR A 108 23.43 11.27 4.56
CA TYR A 108 23.59 11.37 3.10
C TYR A 108 23.16 10.09 2.39
N PRO A 109 22.16 10.13 1.48
CA PRO A 109 21.66 8.94 0.79
C PRO A 109 22.71 8.13 0.03
N HIS A 110 23.67 8.81 -0.61
CA HIS A 110 24.73 8.17 -1.38
C HIS A 110 25.73 7.38 -0.51
N ARG A 111 25.69 7.55 0.82
CA ARG A 111 26.51 6.79 1.78
C ARG A 111 25.70 5.73 2.51
N MET A 112 24.38 5.70 2.31
CA MET A 112 23.51 4.72 2.95
C MET A 112 23.47 3.45 2.12
N ASN A 113 23.67 2.31 2.78
CA ASN A 113 23.37 1.01 2.21
C ASN A 113 21.96 0.64 2.67
N PHE A 114 21.04 0.62 1.72
CA PHE A 114 19.65 0.26 1.97
C PHE A 114 19.51 -1.26 2.02
#